data_AF-A0A7Y2U7Z8-F1
#
_entry.id   AF-A0A7Y2U7Z8-F1
#
_cell.length_a   1.000
_cell.length_b   1.000
_cell.length_c   1.000
_cell.angle_alpha   90.00
_cell.angle_beta   90.00
_cell.angle_gamma   90.00
#
_symmetry.space_group_name_H-M   'P 1'
#
loop_
_entity.id
_entity.type
_entity.pdbx_description
1 polymer ?
#
loop_
_entity_poly.entity_id
_entity_poly.type
_entity_poly.pdbx_seq_one_letter_code
_entity_poly.pdbx_strand_id
1 'polypeptide(L)'
;MHPLHVVIFSLCCLLFTVPSLRAEPDAAKLMLLPESALPAYEANIDHAKLIQQRSKSIIRQGARIYQQVCHSCHGDLDKPGSIPNSLRFGEGKFQHGSDPYTIYQSMTRGWRAMAPQVTLVPREKYAVIHYIREYYLKGHNKSQYFDITKDYLDSLPKGNSLGPVPERHDPWNEMNYGPFLTGTFEVTSEASRARPRPKRPADYIGPDDNIAYKAIAIRLDQGDG
;
A
#
# COMPACT_ATOMS: atom_id res chain seq x y z
N MET A 1 17.92 -31.03 -68.88
CA MET A 1 16.45 -30.98 -68.74
C MET A 1 16.06 -31.80 -67.52
N HIS A 2 15.83 -31.14 -66.37
CA HIS A 2 15.26 -31.75 -65.16
C HIS A 2 14.26 -30.74 -64.57
N PRO A 3 13.01 -31.13 -64.25
CA PRO A 3 11.99 -30.18 -63.81
C PRO A 3 12.05 -30.00 -62.28
N LEU A 4 11.99 -28.73 -61.85
CA LEU A 4 11.72 -28.36 -60.46
C LEU A 4 10.31 -28.82 -60.06
N HIS A 5 10.21 -29.61 -59.00
CA HIS A 5 8.93 -29.86 -58.32
C HIS A 5 8.75 -28.81 -57.22
N VAL A 6 7.76 -27.95 -57.39
CA VAL A 6 7.29 -27.01 -56.36
C VAL A 6 6.27 -27.75 -55.50
N VAL A 7 6.63 -28.03 -54.24
CA VAL A 7 5.70 -28.58 -53.25
C VAL A 7 4.98 -27.41 -52.58
N ILE A 8 3.68 -27.26 -52.89
CA ILE A 8 2.81 -26.28 -52.23
C ILE A 8 2.31 -26.91 -50.92
N PHE A 9 2.84 -26.44 -49.79
CA PHE A 9 2.29 -26.77 -48.46
C PHE A 9 1.09 -25.86 -48.19
N SER A 10 -0.12 -26.40 -48.34
CA SER A 10 -1.35 -25.76 -47.87
C SER A 10 -1.46 -25.96 -46.36
N LEU A 11 -1.11 -24.94 -45.58
CA LEU A 11 -1.26 -24.95 -44.13
C LEU A 11 -2.68 -24.50 -43.78
N CYS A 12 -3.52 -25.47 -43.44
CA CYS A 12 -4.90 -25.26 -42.98
C CYS A 12 -4.87 -24.58 -41.60
N CYS A 13 -5.21 -23.28 -41.54
CA CYS A 13 -5.43 -22.55 -40.30
C CYS A 13 -6.72 -23.01 -39.62
N LEU A 14 -6.59 -23.85 -38.59
CA LEU A 14 -7.67 -24.13 -37.63
C LEU A 14 -7.85 -22.92 -36.71
N LEU A 15 -8.92 -22.16 -36.93
CA LEU A 15 -9.39 -21.10 -36.03
C LEU A 15 -9.91 -21.74 -34.73
N PHE A 16 -9.04 -21.85 -33.72
CA PHE A 16 -9.49 -22.07 -32.35
C PHE A 16 -10.15 -20.78 -31.84
N THR A 17 -11.47 -20.78 -31.78
CA THR A 17 -12.24 -19.77 -31.04
C THR A 17 -12.01 -20.00 -29.56
N VAL A 18 -11.08 -19.24 -28.98
CA VAL A 18 -10.91 -19.20 -27.52
C VAL A 18 -12.18 -18.60 -26.94
N PRO A 19 -12.96 -19.32 -26.11
CA PRO A 19 -14.10 -18.71 -25.45
C PRO A 19 -13.57 -17.58 -24.57
N SER A 20 -14.01 -16.36 -24.87
CA SER A 20 -13.72 -15.18 -24.07
C SER A 20 -14.19 -15.44 -22.64
N LEU A 21 -13.25 -15.65 -21.72
CA LEU A 21 -13.51 -15.62 -20.29
C LEU A 21 -14.06 -14.22 -19.98
N ARG A 22 -15.39 -14.11 -19.90
CA ARG A 22 -16.01 -12.93 -19.30
C ARG A 22 -15.54 -12.93 -17.85
N ALA A 23 -14.78 -11.91 -17.48
CA ALA A 23 -14.51 -11.62 -16.08
C ALA A 23 -15.86 -11.42 -15.38
N GLU A 24 -16.19 -12.31 -14.44
CA GLU A 24 -17.38 -12.19 -13.61
C GLU A 24 -17.36 -10.83 -12.88
N PRO A 25 -18.44 -10.02 -12.95
CA PRO A 25 -18.48 -8.67 -12.37
C PRO A 25 -18.36 -8.66 -10.84
N ASP A 26 -18.42 -9.81 -10.18
CA ASP A 26 -18.48 -9.94 -8.72
C ASP A 26 -17.11 -10.18 -8.03
N ALA A 27 -16.05 -10.49 -8.79
CA ALA A 27 -14.72 -10.70 -8.21
C ALA A 27 -14.17 -9.43 -7.52
N ALA A 28 -14.60 -8.25 -7.97
CA ALA A 28 -14.24 -6.97 -7.35
C ALA A 28 -14.92 -6.75 -5.98
N LYS A 29 -16.07 -7.38 -5.73
CA LYS A 29 -16.79 -7.31 -4.44
C LYS A 29 -16.24 -8.28 -3.39
N LEU A 30 -15.59 -9.36 -3.82
CA LEU A 30 -15.06 -10.40 -2.92
C LEU A 30 -14.04 -9.89 -1.89
N MET A 31 -13.42 -8.73 -2.11
CA MET A 31 -12.46 -8.11 -1.19
C MET A 31 -12.92 -6.77 -0.61
N LEU A 32 -14.19 -6.37 -0.83
CA LEU A 32 -14.75 -5.15 -0.23
C LEU A 32 -15.31 -5.46 1.15
N LEU A 33 -14.85 -4.73 2.16
CA LEU A 33 -15.43 -4.79 3.50
C LEU A 33 -16.89 -4.28 3.44
N PRO A 34 -17.87 -5.05 3.94
CA PRO A 34 -19.26 -4.62 3.98
C PRO A 34 -19.44 -3.49 5.01
N GLU A 35 -20.41 -2.61 4.78
CA GLU A 35 -20.68 -1.48 5.68
C GLU A 35 -21.06 -1.93 7.09
N SER A 36 -21.70 -3.10 7.23
CA SER A 36 -22.03 -3.71 8.53
C SER A 36 -20.81 -4.10 9.36
N ALA A 37 -19.63 -4.24 8.74
CA ALA A 37 -18.37 -4.53 9.43
C ALA A 37 -17.56 -3.27 9.78
N LEU A 38 -18.04 -2.08 9.37
CA LEU A 38 -17.39 -0.82 9.71
C LEU A 38 -17.76 -0.37 11.13
N PRO A 39 -16.86 0.34 11.82
CA PRO A 39 -17.23 1.02 13.07
C PRO A 39 -18.43 1.95 12.87
N ALA A 40 -19.33 2.01 13.85
CA ALA A 40 -20.58 2.78 13.75
C ALA A 40 -20.37 4.27 13.40
N TYR A 41 -19.23 4.86 13.79
CA TYR A 41 -18.92 6.25 13.46
C TYR A 41 -18.75 6.50 11.95
N GLU A 42 -18.38 5.49 11.14
CA GLU A 42 -18.16 5.64 9.69
C GLU A 42 -19.45 6.05 8.97
N ALA A 43 -20.62 5.71 9.50
CA ALA A 43 -21.92 6.08 8.94
C ALA A 43 -22.30 7.56 9.20
N ASN A 44 -21.61 8.27 10.10
CA ASN A 44 -21.96 9.62 10.54
C ASN A 44 -20.79 10.62 10.39
N ILE A 45 -19.97 10.46 9.37
CA ILE A 45 -18.83 11.34 9.09
C ILE A 45 -19.26 12.56 8.27
N ASP A 46 -18.88 13.74 8.73
CA ASP A 46 -18.95 15.00 7.98
C ASP A 46 -17.80 15.07 6.96
N HIS A 47 -17.97 14.34 5.86
CA HIS A 47 -16.98 14.26 4.77
C HIS A 47 -16.69 15.64 4.17
N ALA A 48 -17.72 16.48 4.00
CA ALA A 48 -17.57 17.81 3.43
C ALA A 48 -16.63 18.68 4.26
N LYS A 49 -16.77 18.66 5.59
CA LYS A 49 -15.89 19.40 6.51
C LYS A 49 -14.46 18.88 6.49
N LEU A 50 -14.26 17.56 6.50
CA LEU A 50 -12.90 16.97 6.43
C LEU A 50 -12.19 17.27 5.11
N ILE A 51 -12.93 17.31 3.99
CA ILE A 51 -12.40 17.68 2.67
C ILE A 51 -11.98 19.16 2.62
N GLN A 52 -12.62 20.03 3.40
CA GLN A 52 -12.28 21.45 3.47
C GLN A 52 -11.11 21.74 4.43
N GLN A 53 -10.85 20.87 5.40
CA GLN A 53 -9.75 21.02 6.36
C GLN A 53 -8.38 20.68 5.74
N ARG A 54 -7.73 21.68 5.10
CA ARG A 54 -6.44 21.51 4.37
C ARG A 54 -5.29 22.35 4.92
N SER A 55 -5.22 22.52 6.23
CA SER A 55 -4.11 23.26 6.82
C SER A 55 -2.76 22.58 6.50
N LYS A 56 -1.67 23.35 6.48
CA LYS A 56 -0.32 22.80 6.25
C LYS A 56 0.05 21.70 7.27
N SER A 57 -0.47 21.76 8.51
CA SER A 57 -0.23 20.72 9.51
C SER A 57 -0.92 19.40 9.15
N ILE A 58 -2.14 19.43 8.62
CA ILE A 58 -2.88 18.25 8.16
C ILE A 58 -2.16 17.62 6.97
N ILE A 59 -1.71 18.41 6.00
CA ILE A 59 -0.95 17.88 4.84
C ILE A 59 0.36 17.23 5.30
N ARG A 60 1.08 17.85 6.25
CA ARG A 60 2.29 17.23 6.85
C ARG A 60 1.99 15.94 7.61
N GLN A 61 0.84 15.85 8.27
CA GLN A 61 0.40 14.60 8.90
C GLN A 61 0.14 13.53 7.83
N GLY A 62 -0.57 13.89 6.76
CA GLY A 62 -0.81 13.01 5.62
C GLY A 62 0.47 12.48 4.98
N ALA A 63 1.50 13.33 4.86
CA ALA A 63 2.81 12.90 4.34
C ALA A 63 3.48 11.84 5.22
N ARG A 64 3.40 11.98 6.56
CA ARG A 64 3.95 10.98 7.49
C ARG A 64 3.20 9.66 7.38
N ILE A 65 1.88 9.70 7.37
CA ILE A 65 1.04 8.50 7.26
C ILE A 65 1.26 7.84 5.90
N TYR A 66 1.34 8.60 4.81
CA TYR A 66 1.64 8.05 3.49
C TYR A 66 2.95 7.28 3.50
N GLN A 67 4.01 7.83 4.10
CA GLN A 67 5.30 7.15 4.19
C GLN A 67 5.25 5.86 5.01
N GLN A 68 4.46 5.84 6.09
CA GLN A 68 4.35 4.66 6.96
C GLN A 68 3.45 3.57 6.40
N VAL A 69 2.35 3.94 5.74
CA VAL A 69 1.25 3.02 5.41
C VAL A 69 1.11 2.77 3.91
N CYS A 70 1.37 3.77 3.07
CA CYS A 70 1.02 3.74 1.65
C CYS A 70 2.23 3.54 0.73
N HIS A 71 3.37 4.13 1.08
CA HIS A 71 4.53 4.25 0.20
C HIS A 71 5.11 2.91 -0.24
N SER A 72 5.13 1.90 0.65
CA SER A 72 5.65 0.56 0.32
C SER A 72 4.94 -0.06 -0.89
N CYS A 73 3.64 0.19 -1.07
CA CYS A 73 2.84 -0.36 -2.16
C CYS A 73 2.72 0.60 -3.35
N HIS A 74 2.55 1.90 -3.09
CA HIS A 74 2.29 2.91 -4.12
C HIS A 74 3.55 3.62 -4.66
N GLY A 75 4.66 3.55 -3.93
CA GLY A 75 5.92 4.20 -4.28
C GLY A 75 5.87 5.72 -4.09
N ASP A 76 6.73 6.41 -4.83
CA ASP A 76 6.77 7.85 -4.95
C ASP A 76 7.06 8.28 -6.42
N LEU A 77 7.46 9.54 -6.61
CA LEU A 77 7.78 10.10 -7.92
C LEU A 77 9.03 9.47 -8.54
N ASP A 78 9.98 9.03 -7.71
CA ASP A 78 11.29 8.54 -8.13
C ASP A 78 11.32 7.00 -8.16
N LYS A 79 10.68 6.35 -7.20
CA LYS A 79 10.74 4.90 -6.97
C LYS A 79 9.35 4.27 -7.06
N PRO A 80 9.19 3.20 -7.86
CA PRO A 80 7.94 2.44 -7.85
C PRO A 80 7.75 1.72 -6.52
N GLY A 81 6.49 1.50 -6.15
CA GLY A 81 6.14 0.66 -5.01
C GLY A 81 6.36 -0.83 -5.30
N SER A 82 6.26 -1.65 -4.27
CA SER A 82 6.51 -3.10 -4.34
C SER A 82 5.42 -3.89 -5.08
N ILE A 83 4.23 -3.33 -5.25
CA ILE A 83 3.08 -4.01 -5.87
C ILE A 83 2.92 -3.50 -7.31
N PRO A 84 3.20 -4.33 -8.35
CA PRO A 84 3.26 -3.88 -9.74
C PRO A 84 1.99 -3.20 -10.27
N ASN A 85 0.82 -3.64 -9.78
CA ASN A 85 -0.48 -3.13 -10.22
C ASN A 85 -1.06 -2.04 -9.30
N SER A 86 -0.31 -1.58 -8.29
CA SER A 86 -0.74 -0.47 -7.44
C SER A 86 -0.67 0.84 -8.21
N LEU A 87 -1.65 1.72 -7.95
CA LEU A 87 -1.70 3.03 -8.59
C LEU A 87 -0.51 3.89 -8.14
N ARG A 88 0.36 4.27 -9.08
CA ARG A 88 1.36 5.30 -8.85
C ARG A 88 0.71 6.67 -9.02
N PHE A 89 0.46 7.39 -7.93
CA PHE A 89 -0.35 8.61 -7.96
C PHE A 89 0.20 9.71 -8.88
N GLY A 90 1.52 9.81 -9.02
CA GLY A 90 2.18 10.80 -9.88
C GLY A 90 2.03 10.59 -11.39
N GLU A 91 1.56 9.43 -11.85
CA GLU A 91 1.53 9.08 -13.28
C GLU A 91 0.31 8.25 -13.73
N GLY A 92 -0.26 7.44 -12.83
CA GLY A 92 -1.31 6.49 -13.19
C GLY A 92 -2.73 7.09 -13.20
N LYS A 93 -3.70 6.31 -13.70
CA LYS A 93 -5.11 6.70 -13.76
C LYS A 93 -5.91 6.03 -12.62
N PHE A 94 -6.71 6.81 -11.90
CA PHE A 94 -7.64 6.24 -10.92
C PHE A 94 -8.70 5.41 -11.65
N GLN A 95 -8.96 4.20 -11.17
CA GLN A 95 -9.99 3.32 -11.76
C GLN A 95 -11.21 3.11 -10.85
N HIS A 96 -11.12 3.50 -9.57
CA HIS A 96 -12.30 3.56 -8.69
C HIS A 96 -12.95 4.96 -8.71
N GLY A 97 -12.13 6.00 -8.81
CA GLY A 97 -12.52 7.42 -8.82
C GLY A 97 -11.41 8.25 -8.17
N SER A 98 -11.19 9.48 -8.64
CA SER A 98 -10.15 10.38 -8.13
C SER A 98 -10.68 11.47 -7.20
N ASP A 99 -11.99 11.52 -6.97
CA ASP A 99 -12.58 12.43 -6.01
C ASP A 99 -12.25 12.01 -4.56
N PRO A 100 -12.10 12.95 -3.61
CA PRO A 100 -11.69 12.65 -2.25
C PRO A 100 -12.53 11.58 -1.53
N TYR A 101 -13.84 11.58 -1.75
CA TYR A 101 -14.74 10.63 -1.10
C TYR A 101 -14.59 9.21 -1.65
N THR A 102 -14.41 9.04 -2.96
CA THR A 102 -14.12 7.71 -3.52
C THR A 102 -12.76 7.16 -3.08
N ILE A 103 -11.75 8.02 -2.96
CA ILE A 103 -10.45 7.61 -2.39
C ILE A 103 -10.62 7.21 -0.92
N TYR A 104 -11.43 7.95 -0.15
CA TYR A 104 -11.78 7.61 1.22
C TYR A 104 -12.45 6.23 1.32
N GLN A 105 -13.40 5.92 0.43
CA GLN A 105 -14.07 4.62 0.37
C GLN A 105 -13.08 3.50 0.05
N SER A 106 -12.14 3.74 -0.87
CA SER A 106 -11.09 2.76 -1.21
C SER A 106 -10.21 2.41 0.00
N MET A 107 -9.85 3.40 0.83
CA MET A 107 -9.11 3.13 2.06
C MET A 107 -9.99 2.51 3.15
N THR A 108 -11.27 2.86 3.23
CA THR A 108 -12.16 2.41 4.30
C THR A 108 -12.60 0.98 4.10
N ARG A 109 -12.91 0.59 2.86
CA ARG A 109 -13.51 -0.69 2.53
C ARG A 109 -12.59 -1.60 1.74
N GLY A 110 -11.42 -1.11 1.34
CA GLY A 110 -10.55 -1.76 0.37
C GLY A 110 -11.06 -1.54 -1.05
N TRP A 111 -10.25 -1.95 -2.02
CA TRP A 111 -10.65 -2.02 -3.42
C TRP A 111 -9.70 -2.90 -4.21
N ARG A 112 -10.21 -3.96 -4.84
CA ARG A 112 -9.40 -5.01 -5.49
C ARG A 112 -8.36 -5.55 -4.51
N ALA A 113 -7.07 -5.53 -4.88
CA ALA A 113 -5.97 -5.99 -4.03
C ALA A 113 -5.54 -4.98 -2.95
N MET A 114 -6.12 -3.78 -2.91
CA MET A 114 -5.86 -2.81 -1.85
C MET A 114 -6.69 -3.17 -0.62
N ALA A 115 -6.05 -3.67 0.43
CA ALA A 115 -6.71 -3.97 1.70
C ALA A 115 -7.25 -2.70 2.38
N PRO A 116 -8.37 -2.80 3.14
CA PRO A 116 -8.88 -1.69 3.93
C PRO A 116 -7.88 -1.27 5.01
N GLN A 117 -7.71 0.04 5.17
CA GLN A 117 -6.87 0.69 6.18
C GLN A 117 -7.68 0.93 7.45
N VAL A 118 -8.07 -0.17 8.11
CA VAL A 118 -8.97 -0.16 9.28
C VAL A 118 -8.38 0.50 10.53
N THR A 119 -7.06 0.64 10.58
CA THR A 119 -6.35 1.30 11.69
C THR A 119 -6.36 2.82 11.58
N LEU A 120 -6.61 3.39 10.40
CA LEU A 120 -6.65 4.83 10.20
C LEU A 120 -8.02 5.39 10.53
N VAL A 121 -8.07 6.45 11.33
CA VAL A 121 -9.32 7.16 11.60
C VAL A 121 -9.71 8.09 10.43
N PRO A 122 -10.96 8.57 10.32
CA PRO A 122 -11.41 9.38 9.19
C PRO A 122 -10.54 10.63 8.93
N ARG A 123 -10.09 11.28 10.00
CA ARG A 123 -9.23 12.48 9.93
C ARG A 123 -7.87 12.17 9.30
N GLU A 124 -7.31 10.99 9.57
CA GLU A 124 -6.04 10.52 9.04
C GLU A 124 -6.15 10.11 7.57
N LYS A 125 -7.22 9.39 7.22
CA LYS A 125 -7.56 9.07 5.82
C LYS A 125 -7.61 10.35 4.98
N TYR A 126 -8.34 11.38 5.44
CA TYR A 126 -8.39 12.66 4.72
C TYR A 126 -7.06 13.42 4.73
N ALA A 127 -6.26 13.33 5.79
CA ALA A 127 -4.92 13.92 5.79
C ALA A 127 -4.06 13.33 4.66
N VAL A 128 -4.05 12.00 4.49
CA VAL A 128 -3.34 11.32 3.39
C VAL A 128 -3.91 11.72 2.03
N ILE A 129 -5.23 11.79 1.88
CA ILE A 129 -5.86 12.25 0.63
C ILE A 129 -5.39 13.66 0.27
N HIS A 130 -5.34 14.58 1.24
CA HIS A 130 -4.85 15.94 1.00
C HIS A 130 -3.39 15.94 0.57
N TYR A 131 -2.54 15.14 1.21
CA TYR A 131 -1.16 14.98 0.80
C TYR A 131 -1.04 14.42 -0.63
N ILE A 132 -1.78 13.36 -0.97
CA ILE A 132 -1.77 12.78 -2.31
C ILE A 132 -2.16 13.82 -3.36
N ARG A 133 -3.25 14.55 -3.10
CA ARG A 133 -3.78 15.57 -4.02
C ARG A 133 -2.80 16.71 -4.24
N GLU A 134 -2.22 17.25 -3.16
CA GLU A 134 -1.32 18.40 -3.26
C GLU A 134 0.07 18.03 -3.79
N TYR A 135 0.63 16.89 -3.36
CA TYR A 135 1.99 16.50 -3.70
C TYR A 135 2.08 15.76 -5.04
N TYR A 136 1.24 14.74 -5.27
CA TYR A 136 1.30 13.95 -6.50
C TYR A 136 0.42 14.52 -7.61
N LEU A 137 -0.84 14.83 -7.32
CA LEU A 137 -1.82 15.11 -8.40
C LEU A 137 -1.68 16.53 -8.96
N LYS A 138 -1.66 17.55 -8.11
CA LYS A 138 -1.66 18.96 -8.52
C LYS A 138 -0.45 19.34 -9.39
N GLY A 139 0.71 18.76 -9.10
CA GLY A 139 1.96 19.02 -9.82
C GLY A 139 2.19 18.06 -10.99
N HIS A 140 2.04 16.75 -10.75
CA HIS A 140 2.56 15.71 -11.64
C HIS A 140 1.47 14.98 -12.42
N ASN A 141 0.26 14.90 -11.88
CA ASN A 141 -0.85 14.17 -12.50
C ASN A 141 -2.16 14.97 -12.52
N LYS A 142 -2.09 16.15 -13.15
CA LYS A 142 -3.20 17.12 -13.18
C LYS A 142 -4.48 16.56 -13.79
N SER A 143 -4.36 15.63 -14.74
CA SER A 143 -5.52 14.97 -15.37
C SER A 143 -6.39 14.20 -14.37
N GLN A 144 -5.81 13.80 -13.24
CA GLN A 144 -6.50 13.08 -12.17
C GLN A 144 -6.86 13.99 -10.99
N TYR A 145 -6.45 15.26 -10.99
CA TYR A 145 -6.78 16.20 -9.93
C TYR A 145 -8.25 16.60 -10.02
N PHE A 146 -9.08 16.05 -9.15
CA PHE A 146 -10.51 16.34 -9.10
C PHE A 146 -10.79 17.70 -8.45
N ASP A 147 -11.55 18.57 -9.12
CA ASP A 147 -11.93 19.88 -8.59
C ASP A 147 -13.08 19.79 -7.58
N ILE A 148 -12.89 20.43 -6.43
CA ILE A 148 -13.83 20.35 -5.31
C ILE A 148 -14.75 21.57 -5.38
N THR A 149 -15.95 21.35 -5.88
CA THR A 149 -17.00 22.37 -6.03
C THR A 149 -17.97 22.36 -4.85
N LYS A 150 -18.78 23.42 -4.73
CA LYS A 150 -19.87 23.47 -3.74
C LYS A 150 -20.87 22.34 -3.98
N ASP A 151 -21.28 22.11 -5.23
CA ASP A 151 -22.23 21.05 -5.58
C ASP A 151 -21.71 19.65 -5.20
N TYR A 152 -20.40 19.42 -5.37
CA TYR A 152 -19.78 18.18 -4.91
C TYR A 152 -19.83 18.05 -3.39
N LEU A 153 -19.48 19.10 -2.64
CA LEU A 153 -19.55 19.07 -1.17
C LEU A 153 -20.99 18.85 -0.67
N ASP A 154 -21.97 19.40 -1.38
CA ASP A 154 -23.39 19.27 -1.05
C ASP A 154 -23.95 17.87 -1.39
N SER A 155 -23.36 17.15 -2.35
CA SER A 155 -23.79 15.79 -2.73
C SER A 155 -23.25 14.69 -1.83
N LEU A 156 -22.25 14.98 -0.99
CA LEU A 156 -21.66 14.00 -0.07
C LEU A 156 -22.65 13.52 1.01
N PRO A 157 -22.49 12.29 1.51
CA PRO A 157 -23.26 11.79 2.63
C PRO A 157 -23.20 12.74 3.82
N LYS A 158 -24.34 12.95 4.46
CA LYS A 158 -24.46 13.86 5.59
C LYS A 158 -24.07 13.13 6.86
N GLY A 159 -23.17 13.74 7.60
CA GLY A 159 -22.80 13.37 8.95
C GLY A 159 -22.46 14.61 9.75
N ASN A 160 -22.40 14.48 11.07
CA ASN A 160 -22.06 15.58 11.97
C ASN A 160 -20.83 15.31 12.85
N SER A 161 -20.19 14.15 12.68
CA SER A 161 -18.97 13.76 13.40
C SER A 161 -17.73 13.86 12.51
N LEU A 162 -16.57 14.08 13.13
CA LEU A 162 -15.27 13.96 12.44
C LEU A 162 -14.64 12.58 12.63
N GLY A 163 -15.35 11.67 13.31
CA GLY A 163 -14.81 10.41 13.80
C GLY A 163 -13.94 10.60 15.05
N PRO A 164 -13.32 9.51 15.54
CA PRO A 164 -12.41 9.56 16.68
C PRO A 164 -11.18 10.46 16.39
N VAL A 165 -10.58 10.96 17.47
CA VAL A 165 -9.35 11.74 17.40
C VAL A 165 -8.19 10.79 17.01
N PRO A 166 -7.29 11.19 16.09
CA PRO A 166 -6.11 10.39 15.78
C PRO A 166 -5.27 10.17 17.03
N GLU A 167 -4.94 8.92 17.29
CA GLU A 167 -4.01 8.54 18.34
C GLU A 167 -2.66 8.24 17.72
N ARG A 168 -1.59 8.52 18.47
CA ARG A 168 -0.26 8.16 18.01
C ARG A 168 -0.11 6.66 18.21
N HIS A 169 -0.08 5.94 17.09
CA HIS A 169 0.27 4.53 17.10
C HIS A 169 1.77 4.36 16.82
N ASP A 170 2.47 3.64 17.69
CA ASP A 170 3.83 3.19 17.47
C ASP A 170 3.77 1.66 17.25
N PRO A 171 3.60 1.17 16.00
CA PRO A 171 3.30 -0.25 15.74
C PRO A 171 4.34 -1.21 16.29
N TRP A 172 5.61 -0.80 16.34
CA TRP A 172 6.68 -1.61 16.93
C TRP A 172 6.60 -1.73 18.45
N ASN A 173 5.87 -0.84 19.11
CA ASN A 173 5.64 -0.88 20.56
C ASN A 173 4.33 -1.60 20.89
N GLU A 174 3.31 -1.40 20.03
CA GLU A 174 1.97 -1.97 20.21
C GLU A 174 1.85 -3.42 19.74
N MET A 175 2.72 -3.85 18.82
CA MET A 175 2.68 -5.21 18.31
C MET A 175 3.14 -6.20 19.39
N ASN A 176 2.27 -7.15 19.71
CA ASN A 176 2.66 -8.31 20.50
C ASN A 176 3.49 -9.24 19.61
N TYR A 177 4.82 -9.17 19.76
CA TYR A 177 5.76 -10.08 19.08
C TYR A 177 5.72 -11.51 19.61
N GLY A 178 4.80 -11.86 20.52
CA GLY A 178 4.72 -13.21 21.09
C GLY A 178 5.97 -13.60 21.88
N PRO A 179 6.05 -14.86 22.33
CA PRO A 179 7.24 -15.41 22.99
C PRO A 179 8.30 -15.82 21.96
N PHE A 180 8.63 -14.95 21.00
CA PHE A 180 9.66 -15.25 20.00
C PHE A 180 11.02 -14.74 20.45
N LEU A 181 12.02 -15.63 20.39
CA LEU A 181 13.42 -15.24 20.51
C LEU A 181 13.85 -14.56 19.20
N THR A 182 14.06 -13.25 19.24
CA THR A 182 14.66 -12.52 18.11
C THR A 182 16.14 -12.31 18.39
N GLY A 183 16.99 -12.89 17.54
CA GLY A 183 18.44 -12.73 17.59
C GLY A 183 18.98 -12.34 16.22
N THR A 184 19.85 -11.33 16.19
CA THR A 184 20.68 -11.06 15.01
C THR A 184 22.04 -11.68 15.25
N PHE A 185 22.46 -12.56 14.35
CA PHE A 185 23.75 -13.23 14.38
C PHE A 185 24.61 -12.70 13.22
N GLU A 186 25.81 -12.22 13.53
CA GLU A 186 26.84 -11.92 12.55
C GLU A 186 27.96 -12.95 12.67
N VAL A 187 28.30 -13.59 11.56
CA VAL A 187 29.41 -14.56 11.47
C VAL A 187 30.46 -13.97 10.54
N THR A 188 31.59 -13.54 11.09
CA THR A 188 32.58 -12.77 10.32
C THR A 188 33.96 -12.74 10.99
N SER A 189 35.02 -12.77 10.20
CA SER A 189 36.39 -12.56 10.69
C SER A 189 36.68 -11.07 10.92
N GLU A 190 37.71 -10.77 11.70
CA GLU A 190 38.19 -9.39 11.88
C GLU A 190 38.51 -8.70 10.55
N ALA A 191 39.20 -9.40 9.64
CA ALA A 191 39.52 -8.90 8.31
C ALA A 191 38.28 -8.65 7.43
N SER A 192 37.17 -9.38 7.67
CA SER A 192 35.91 -9.22 6.93
C SER A 192 35.08 -8.04 7.45
N ARG A 193 35.12 -7.76 8.77
CA ARG A 193 34.45 -6.60 9.40
C ARG A 193 34.99 -5.26 8.91
N ALA A 194 36.29 -5.19 8.62
CA ALA A 194 36.96 -3.97 8.18
C ALA A 194 36.72 -3.62 6.69
N ARG A 195 35.97 -4.44 5.93
CA ARG A 195 35.75 -4.26 4.49
C ARG A 195 34.31 -3.82 4.18
N PRO A 196 34.08 -2.97 3.16
CA PRO A 196 32.74 -2.68 2.66
C PRO A 196 32.06 -3.97 2.14
N ARG A 197 30.83 -4.25 2.60
CA ARG A 197 30.03 -5.43 2.17
C ARG A 197 29.57 -5.30 0.70
N PRO A 198 29.38 -6.40 -0.09
CA PRO A 198 29.83 -7.79 0.10
C PRO A 198 30.71 -8.33 -1.06
N LYS A 199 31.67 -9.23 -0.77
CA LYS A 199 32.41 -10.06 -1.77
C LYS A 199 32.70 -11.51 -1.34
N ARG A 200 32.15 -12.01 -0.22
CA ARG A 200 32.22 -13.44 0.14
C ARG A 200 30.98 -14.17 -0.38
N PRO A 201 31.09 -15.46 -0.79
CA PRO A 201 29.92 -16.32 -0.92
C PRO A 201 29.17 -16.35 0.41
N ALA A 202 27.85 -16.22 0.38
CA ALA A 202 27.01 -16.08 1.58
C ALA A 202 27.12 -17.25 2.56
N ASP A 203 27.62 -18.40 2.11
CA ASP A 203 27.49 -19.69 2.80
C ASP A 203 28.83 -20.30 3.28
N TYR A 204 29.92 -19.53 3.34
CA TYR A 204 31.22 -20.02 3.82
C TYR A 204 31.60 -19.43 5.19
N ILE A 205 31.75 -20.30 6.19
CA ILE A 205 32.27 -19.98 7.54
C ILE A 205 33.73 -20.43 7.61
N GLY A 206 34.63 -19.47 7.81
CA GLY A 206 36.07 -19.68 7.94
C GLY A 206 36.49 -20.00 9.39
N PRO A 207 37.69 -20.58 9.57
CA PRO A 207 38.19 -20.98 10.89
C PRO A 207 38.40 -19.81 11.87
N ASP A 208 38.60 -18.59 11.37
CA ASP A 208 38.81 -17.38 12.18
C ASP A 208 37.57 -16.46 12.24
N ASP A 209 36.40 -16.94 11.76
CA ASP A 209 35.16 -16.18 11.86
C ASP A 209 34.64 -16.22 13.30
N ASN A 210 34.34 -15.04 13.85
CA ASN A 210 33.71 -14.92 15.17
C ASN A 210 32.19 -14.84 15.02
N ILE A 211 31.47 -15.39 16.01
CA ILE A 211 30.03 -15.22 16.14
C ILE A 211 29.77 -14.06 17.10
N ALA A 212 29.22 -12.97 16.59
CA ALA A 212 28.66 -11.90 17.41
C ALA A 212 27.14 -12.00 17.36
N TYR A 213 26.49 -11.92 18.53
CA TYR A 213 25.04 -11.94 18.61
C TYR A 213 24.52 -10.76 19.44
N LYS A 214 23.34 -10.28 19.06
CA LYS A 214 22.52 -9.38 19.87
C LYS A 214 21.13 -9.98 19.94
N ALA A 215 20.66 -10.23 21.16
CA ALA A 215 19.34 -10.79 21.42
C ALA A 215 18.63 -9.99 22.53
N ILE A 216 17.30 -9.99 22.48
CA ILE A 216 16.46 -9.49 23.57
C ILE A 216 15.93 -10.74 24.30
N ALA A 217 16.33 -10.93 25.55
CA ALA A 217 15.81 -12.01 26.38
C ALA A 217 14.49 -11.57 27.02
N ILE A 218 13.43 -12.35 26.82
CA ILE A 218 12.15 -12.17 27.51
C ILE A 218 12.05 -13.29 28.54
N ARG A 219 11.82 -12.93 29.80
CA ARG A 219 11.62 -13.88 30.89
C ARG A 219 10.29 -14.62 30.69
N LEU A 220 10.32 -15.95 30.66
CA LEU A 220 9.13 -16.78 30.43
C LEU A 220 8.43 -17.19 31.74
N ASP A 221 9.14 -17.20 32.87
CA ASP A 221 8.61 -17.66 34.16
C ASP A 221 8.41 -16.52 35.18
N GLN A 222 7.33 -16.58 35.96
CA GLN A 222 7.14 -15.72 37.14
C GLN A 222 8.00 -16.27 38.30
N GLY A 223 8.97 -15.50 38.78
CA GLY A 223 9.85 -15.85 39.91
C GLY A 223 10.84 -14.72 40.24
N ASP A 224 11.74 -14.92 41.20
CA ASP A 224 12.65 -13.83 41.65
C ASP A 224 13.98 -13.73 40.89
N GLY A 225 14.32 -14.73 40.08
CA GLY A 225 15.50 -14.68 39.18
C GLY A 225 16.48 -15.78 39.46
#